data_AF-A0A931KXE6-F1
#
_entry.id   AF-A0A931KXE6-F1
#
_cell.length_a   1.000
_cell.length_b   1.000
_cell.length_c   1.000
_cell.angle_alpha   90.00
_cell.angle_beta   90.00
_cell.angle_gamma   90.00
#
_symmetry.space_group_name_H-M   'P 1'
#
loop_
_entity.id
_entity.type
_entity.pdbx_description
1 polymer ?
#
loop_
_entity_poly.entity_id
_entity_poly.type
_entity_poly.pdbx_seq_one_letter_code
_entity_poly.pdbx_strand_id
1 'polypeptide(L)'
;MGRRRRGPDRSRGEPARRRRRRRARHGHHARRPRRPPRPGGWTVTAAVPLDPSRPPLDDLTDRLGVAVDGELLQRALTHRSFAYENGGLPTNERLEFLGDSVLGLVVTDTLYRTHPDLPEGQLAKLRAAVVNAKALAGIGRGLRLGEHLLLGRGEETTGGRDKSSIVADTVEAVIGAVYLDRGLEVATGLVHRLFDPLIAESAGLGAGLDWKTSLQELCAARSYGVPEYVVDESGPDHAKSFRARVRVNGALYGDGRGRSKKEAEQQAASTAYAELQDADDPPAAEGA
;
A
#
# COMPACT_ATOMS: atom_id res chain seq x y z
N MET A 1 -51.67 53.04 -54.57
CA MET A 1 -50.78 54.10 -55.13
C MET A 1 -49.48 54.11 -54.31
N GLY A 2 -48.29 54.46 -54.80
CA GLY A 2 -47.84 54.71 -56.18
C GLY A 2 -46.31 54.93 -56.27
N ARG A 3 -45.69 54.60 -57.42
CA ARG A 3 -44.36 55.01 -57.96
C ARG A 3 -43.23 55.32 -56.95
N ARG A 4 -42.27 54.41 -56.72
CA ARG A 4 -40.99 54.26 -57.49
C ARG A 4 -40.22 55.57 -57.80
N ARG A 5 -38.94 55.61 -57.37
CA ARG A 5 -37.80 56.09 -58.18
C ARG A 5 -36.59 55.15 -57.99
N ARG A 6 -35.75 55.01 -59.02
CA ARG A 6 -34.39 54.42 -59.01
C ARG A 6 -33.40 55.58 -58.71
N GLY A 7 -32.24 55.39 -58.06
CA GLY A 7 -31.04 54.68 -58.56
C GLY A 7 -30.22 55.58 -59.51
N PRO A 8 -28.98 55.23 -59.95
CA PRO A 8 -28.08 54.12 -59.56
C PRO A 8 -26.81 54.72 -58.85
N ASP A 9 -25.57 54.21 -58.83
CA ASP A 9 -24.96 52.93 -59.25
C ASP A 9 -23.85 52.46 -58.26
N ARG A 10 -22.56 52.42 -58.66
CA ARG A 10 -21.42 51.77 -57.99
C ARG A 10 -20.10 52.55 -58.21
N SER A 11 -19.15 52.46 -57.27
CA SER A 11 -17.74 52.19 -57.61
C SER A 11 -16.83 51.90 -56.40
N ARG A 12 -16.12 50.76 -56.46
CA ARG A 12 -14.72 50.50 -56.03
C ARG A 12 -14.31 50.85 -54.57
N GLY A 13 -13.84 49.85 -53.81
CA GLY A 13 -13.13 50.13 -52.55
C GLY A 13 -13.03 48.99 -51.53
N GLU A 14 -12.51 47.82 -51.91
CA GLU A 14 -11.92 46.90 -50.90
C GLU A 14 -10.66 47.54 -50.29
N PRO A 15 -10.34 47.31 -48.99
CA PRO A 15 -10.02 45.97 -48.52
C PRO A 15 -10.61 45.55 -47.17
N ALA A 16 -10.78 44.24 -47.00
CA ALA A 16 -11.18 43.61 -45.75
C ALA A 16 -10.22 43.94 -44.59
N ARG A 17 -10.66 44.77 -43.64
CA ARG A 17 -9.93 45.03 -42.38
C ARG A 17 -9.91 43.79 -41.49
N ARG A 18 -8.96 42.88 -41.74
CA ARG A 18 -8.61 41.74 -40.87
C ARG A 18 -8.45 42.21 -39.43
N ARG A 19 -9.47 41.99 -38.58
CA ARG A 19 -9.32 42.12 -37.12
C ARG A 19 -8.31 41.10 -36.64
N ARG A 20 -7.04 41.49 -36.52
CA ARG A 20 -5.98 40.72 -35.85
C ARG A 20 -6.35 40.56 -34.37
N ARG A 21 -7.19 39.57 -34.04
CA ARG A 21 -7.23 39.01 -32.68
C ARG A 21 -5.82 38.48 -32.41
N ARG A 22 -5.03 39.22 -31.62
CA ARG A 22 -3.81 38.69 -31.02
C ARG A 22 -4.23 37.49 -30.16
N ARG A 23 -4.06 36.26 -30.67
CA ARG A 23 -3.99 35.08 -29.80
C ARG A 23 -2.75 35.29 -28.94
N ALA A 24 -2.95 35.79 -27.72
CA ALA A 24 -1.89 35.82 -26.72
C ALA A 24 -1.51 34.37 -26.44
N ARG A 25 -0.34 33.94 -26.95
CA ARG A 25 0.27 32.67 -26.59
C ARG A 25 0.60 32.73 -25.09
N HIS A 26 -0.36 32.32 -24.26
CA HIS A 26 -0.12 32.03 -22.86
C HIS A 26 0.75 30.77 -22.85
N GLY A 27 2.06 30.98 -22.82
CA GLY A 27 2.99 29.90 -22.57
C GLY A 27 2.72 29.39 -21.17
N HIS A 28 2.07 28.23 -21.08
CA HIS A 28 1.96 27.48 -19.83
C HIS A 28 3.34 26.93 -19.47
N HIS A 29 4.26 27.82 -19.07
CA HIS A 29 5.31 27.49 -18.14
C HIS A 29 4.62 27.11 -16.84
N ALA A 30 4.25 25.83 -16.73
CA ALA A 30 3.90 25.21 -15.47
C ALA A 30 5.05 25.49 -14.51
N ARG A 31 4.83 26.44 -13.59
CA ARG A 31 5.82 26.77 -12.57
C ARG A 31 5.99 25.51 -11.74
N ARG A 32 7.14 24.85 -11.84
CA ARG A 32 7.50 23.72 -10.97
C ARG A 32 7.13 24.10 -9.54
N PRO A 33 6.44 23.22 -8.77
CA PRO A 33 6.09 23.52 -7.40
C PRO A 33 7.36 23.93 -6.66
N ARG A 34 7.31 25.06 -5.95
CA ARG A 34 8.45 25.49 -5.13
C ARG A 34 8.69 24.41 -4.08
N ARG A 35 9.90 23.83 -4.06
CA ARG A 35 10.32 22.94 -2.96
C ARG A 35 10.01 23.63 -1.64
N PRO A 36 9.44 22.92 -0.64
CA PRO A 36 9.30 23.47 0.69
C PRO A 36 10.69 23.89 1.21
N PRO A 37 10.81 24.95 2.00
CA PRO A 37 12.08 25.30 2.61
C PRO A 37 12.56 24.13 3.49
N ARG A 38 13.83 23.72 3.34
CA ARG A 38 14.45 22.77 4.27
C ARG A 38 14.29 23.35 5.68
N PRO A 39 13.75 22.59 6.68
CA PRO A 39 13.57 23.11 8.02
C PRO A 39 14.92 23.53 8.60
N GLY A 40 15.08 24.82 8.91
CA GLY A 40 16.36 25.38 9.36
C GLY A 40 16.77 24.83 10.74
N GLY A 41 18.04 24.46 10.88
CA GLY A 41 18.62 23.99 12.15
C GLY A 41 19.61 22.82 12.04
N TRP A 42 19.69 22.14 10.88
CA TRP A 42 20.61 21.00 10.69
C TRP A 42 22.02 21.47 10.30
N THR A 43 22.83 21.87 11.28
CA THR A 43 24.29 21.93 11.11
C THR A 43 24.86 20.52 11.16
N VAL A 44 25.22 19.96 10.00
CA VAL A 44 25.90 18.66 9.89
C VAL A 44 27.25 18.76 10.59
N THR A 45 27.49 17.89 11.56
CA THR A 45 28.77 17.79 12.29
C THR A 45 29.33 16.39 12.11
N ALA A 46 30.55 16.30 11.57
CA ALA A 46 31.24 15.09 11.12
C ALA A 46 30.57 14.35 9.94
N ALA A 47 31.37 14.05 8.91
CA ALA A 47 31.01 13.02 7.93
C ALA A 47 31.16 11.64 8.59
N VAL A 48 30.10 10.85 8.55
CA VAL A 48 30.10 9.48 9.11
C VAL A 48 31.08 8.62 8.31
N PRO A 49 32.04 7.92 8.94
CA PRO A 49 32.88 6.95 8.24
C PRO A 49 32.04 5.83 7.65
N LEU A 50 31.90 5.81 6.32
CA LEU A 50 31.26 4.71 5.62
C LEU A 50 32.22 3.51 5.59
N ASP A 51 31.71 2.35 5.98
CA ASP A 51 32.47 1.11 5.90
C ASP A 51 32.63 0.71 4.40
N PRO A 52 33.86 0.48 3.91
CA PRO A 52 34.15 0.35 2.48
C PRO A 52 33.71 -0.98 1.87
N SER A 53 33.15 -1.91 2.65
CA SER A 53 32.58 -3.16 2.13
C SER A 53 31.15 -3.01 1.58
N ARG A 54 30.52 -1.85 1.81
CA ARG A 54 29.13 -1.56 1.44
C ARG A 54 28.98 -1.25 -0.05
N PRO A 55 27.84 -1.62 -0.68
CA PRO A 55 27.51 -1.12 -2.00
C PRO A 55 27.34 0.41 -1.99
N PRO A 56 27.65 1.13 -3.08
CA PRO A 56 27.35 2.56 -3.18
C PRO A 56 25.84 2.84 -3.05
N LEU A 57 25.47 3.99 -2.49
CA LEU A 57 24.06 4.40 -2.39
C LEU A 57 23.36 4.54 -3.75
N ASP A 58 24.12 4.65 -4.84
CA ASP A 58 23.62 4.63 -6.21
C ASP A 58 22.95 3.27 -6.57
N ASP A 59 23.47 2.13 -6.07
CA ASP A 59 22.84 0.81 -6.25
C ASP A 59 21.43 0.77 -5.63
N LEU A 60 21.27 1.32 -4.42
CA LEU A 60 19.96 1.43 -3.80
C LEU A 60 19.06 2.45 -4.52
N THR A 61 19.64 3.55 -5.00
CA THR A 61 18.92 4.58 -5.76
C THR A 61 18.33 4.03 -7.06
N ASP A 62 19.10 3.21 -7.78
CA ASP A 62 18.65 2.51 -8.99
C ASP A 62 17.58 1.46 -8.67
N ARG A 63 17.75 0.66 -7.59
CA ARG A 63 16.74 -0.31 -7.12
C ARG A 63 15.41 0.35 -6.74
N LEU A 64 15.46 1.52 -6.09
CA LEU A 64 14.28 2.31 -5.74
C LEU A 64 13.66 2.98 -6.97
N GLY A 65 14.43 3.22 -8.03
CA GLY A 65 13.99 3.97 -9.22
C GLY A 65 13.59 5.41 -8.90
N VAL A 66 14.19 6.03 -7.88
CA VAL A 66 14.01 7.44 -7.48
C VAL A 66 15.32 8.00 -6.94
N ALA A 67 15.82 9.07 -7.54
CA ALA A 67 16.94 9.84 -6.98
C ALA A 67 16.51 10.59 -5.71
N VAL A 68 17.20 10.36 -4.60
CA VAL A 68 16.99 10.99 -3.27
C VAL A 68 18.25 11.75 -2.87
N ASP A 69 18.13 12.74 -1.97
CA ASP A 69 19.28 13.38 -1.34
C ASP A 69 20.09 12.34 -0.51
N GLY A 70 21.41 12.31 -0.73
CA GLY A 70 22.29 11.28 -0.17
C GLY A 70 22.42 11.32 1.37
N GLU A 71 22.40 12.50 1.99
CA GLU A 71 22.43 12.63 3.46
C GLU A 71 21.13 12.07 4.06
N LEU A 72 20.01 12.31 3.36
CA LEU A 72 18.69 11.87 3.78
C LEU A 72 18.48 10.36 3.59
N LEU A 73 19.00 9.79 2.50
CA LEU A 73 19.00 8.34 2.26
C LEU A 73 19.94 7.63 3.26
N GLN A 74 21.14 8.17 3.50
CA GLN A 74 22.03 7.65 4.54
C GLN A 74 21.35 7.65 5.91
N ARG A 75 20.63 8.72 6.25
CA ARG A 75 19.85 8.79 7.51
C ARG A 75 18.75 7.74 7.58
N ALA A 76 18.03 7.46 6.50
CA ALA A 76 17.02 6.39 6.47
C ALA A 76 17.62 5.00 6.77
N LEU A 77 18.90 4.80 6.43
CA LEU A 77 19.67 3.59 6.71
C LEU A 77 20.32 3.57 8.12
N THR A 78 20.25 4.66 8.89
CA THR A 78 20.88 4.78 10.22
C THR A 78 20.00 4.23 11.34
N HIS A 79 20.21 2.95 11.66
CA HIS A 79 19.58 2.33 12.84
C HIS A 79 20.15 2.88 14.15
N ARG A 80 19.32 2.91 15.19
CA ARG A 80 19.64 3.44 16.53
C ARG A 80 20.90 2.85 17.18
N SER A 81 21.25 1.58 16.91
CA SER A 81 22.48 0.98 17.44
C SER A 81 23.75 1.57 16.83
N PHE A 82 23.74 1.92 15.54
CA PHE A 82 24.87 2.61 14.90
C PHE A 82 24.97 4.05 15.39
N ALA A 83 23.83 4.75 15.47
CA ALA A 83 23.77 6.11 15.97
C ALA A 83 24.36 6.24 17.39
N TYR A 84 24.04 5.30 18.28
CA TYR A 84 24.57 5.24 19.64
C TYR A 84 26.10 5.06 19.67
N GLU A 85 26.64 4.12 18.89
CA GLU A 85 28.10 3.88 18.83
C GLU A 85 28.89 5.02 18.16
N ASN A 86 28.25 5.82 17.31
CA ASN A 86 28.90 6.88 16.51
C ASN A 86 28.57 8.31 17.01
N GLY A 87 28.33 8.47 18.32
CA GLY A 87 28.23 9.79 18.95
C GLY A 87 26.84 10.43 18.97
N GLY A 88 25.78 9.64 18.85
CA GLY A 88 24.39 10.12 18.95
C GLY A 88 23.84 10.70 17.64
N LEU A 89 24.20 10.09 16.50
CA LEU A 89 23.75 10.54 15.17
C LEU A 89 22.20 10.54 15.03
N PRO A 90 21.63 11.37 14.13
CA PRO A 90 20.20 11.32 13.84
C PRO A 90 19.78 9.95 13.28
N THR A 91 18.83 9.31 13.96
CA THR A 91 18.28 8.00 13.58
C THR A 91 17.27 8.06 12.43
N ASN A 92 16.98 6.88 11.89
CA ASN A 92 15.91 6.60 10.93
C ASN A 92 14.50 6.65 11.56
N GLU A 93 14.35 6.45 12.87
CA GLU A 93 13.07 6.43 13.65
C GLU A 93 12.10 7.60 13.32
N ARG A 94 12.64 8.79 12.99
CA ARG A 94 11.82 9.97 12.60
C ARG A 94 11.40 10.01 11.13
N LEU A 95 12.05 9.23 10.28
CA LEU A 95 11.68 9.03 8.87
C LEU A 95 10.75 7.81 8.73
N GLU A 96 10.96 6.76 9.54
CA GLU A 96 10.08 5.61 9.76
C GLU A 96 8.65 6.07 10.06
N PHE A 97 8.45 6.81 11.16
CA PHE A 97 7.16 7.42 11.54
C PHE A 97 6.48 8.24 10.42
N LEU A 98 7.28 8.96 9.62
CA LEU A 98 6.78 9.74 8.48
C LEU A 98 6.44 8.84 7.28
N GLY A 99 7.19 7.75 7.10
CA GLY A 99 7.06 6.76 6.05
C GLY A 99 5.82 5.88 6.21
N ASP A 100 5.56 5.36 7.41
CA ASP A 100 4.30 4.68 7.76
C ASP A 100 3.09 5.55 7.39
N SER A 101 3.07 6.81 7.84
CA SER A 101 1.98 7.74 7.53
C SER A 101 1.76 7.95 6.02
N VAL A 102 2.83 7.95 5.21
CA VAL A 102 2.76 8.07 3.74
C VAL A 102 2.34 6.76 3.08
N LEU A 103 2.89 5.63 3.53
CA LEU A 103 2.56 4.28 3.07
C LEU A 103 1.10 3.95 3.35
N GLY A 104 0.66 4.14 4.59
CA GLY A 104 -0.71 3.94 5.03
C GLY A 104 -1.72 4.80 4.27
N LEU A 105 -1.39 6.05 3.96
CA LEU A 105 -2.21 6.91 3.10
C LEU A 105 -2.35 6.32 1.68
N VAL A 106 -1.23 6.00 1.02
CA VAL A 106 -1.24 5.52 -0.38
C VAL A 106 -1.92 4.15 -0.50
N VAL A 107 -1.65 3.21 0.41
CA VAL A 107 -2.32 1.90 0.41
C VAL A 107 -3.81 2.04 0.71
N THR A 108 -4.22 2.91 1.64
CA THR A 108 -5.65 3.14 1.94
C THR A 108 -6.38 3.76 0.73
N ASP A 109 -5.80 4.76 0.07
CA ASP A 109 -6.36 5.39 -1.14
C ASP A 109 -6.45 4.39 -2.31
N THR A 110 -5.42 3.57 -2.49
CA THR A 110 -5.38 2.50 -3.51
C THR A 110 -6.49 1.47 -3.28
N LEU A 111 -6.60 0.92 -2.07
CA LEU A 111 -7.63 -0.06 -1.71
C LEU A 111 -9.03 0.53 -1.88
N TYR A 112 -9.28 1.73 -1.37
CA TYR A 112 -10.58 2.42 -1.50
C TYR A 112 -11.01 2.64 -2.95
N ARG A 113 -10.08 2.98 -3.86
CA ARG A 113 -10.37 3.18 -5.29
C ARG A 113 -10.53 1.88 -6.07
N THR A 114 -9.82 0.82 -5.69
CA THR A 114 -9.81 -0.46 -6.41
C THR A 114 -10.89 -1.43 -5.95
N HIS A 115 -11.41 -1.24 -4.73
CA HIS A 115 -12.39 -2.11 -4.08
C HIS A 115 -13.60 -1.30 -3.56
N PRO A 116 -14.32 -0.57 -4.44
CA PRO A 116 -15.35 0.39 -4.02
C PRO A 116 -16.56 -0.26 -3.32
N ASP A 117 -16.80 -1.55 -3.57
CA ASP A 117 -17.94 -2.30 -3.02
C ASP A 117 -17.60 -2.98 -1.67
N LEU A 118 -16.35 -2.92 -1.19
CA LEU A 118 -15.95 -3.58 0.06
C LEU A 118 -16.16 -2.67 1.29
N PRO A 119 -16.70 -3.20 2.40
CA PRO A 119 -16.91 -2.43 3.62
C PRO A 119 -15.58 -2.11 4.34
N GLU A 120 -15.59 -1.06 5.17
CA GLU A 120 -14.42 -0.57 5.91
C GLU A 120 -13.64 -1.69 6.64
N GLY A 121 -14.33 -2.61 7.31
CA GLY A 121 -13.71 -3.73 8.02
C GLY A 121 -12.93 -4.68 7.12
N GLN A 122 -13.33 -4.85 5.85
CA GLN A 122 -12.56 -5.63 4.87
C GLN A 122 -11.39 -4.83 4.29
N LEU A 123 -11.60 -3.53 3.98
CA LEU A 123 -10.52 -2.63 3.55
C LEU A 123 -9.41 -2.53 4.62
N ALA A 124 -9.77 -2.53 5.91
CA ALA A 124 -8.83 -2.56 7.02
C ALA A 124 -8.08 -3.90 7.12
N LYS A 125 -8.76 -5.03 6.95
CA LYS A 125 -8.14 -6.38 6.91
C LYS A 125 -7.16 -6.51 5.72
N LEU A 126 -7.52 -5.99 4.54
CA LEU A 126 -6.64 -5.90 3.36
C LEU A 126 -5.41 -5.02 3.64
N ARG A 127 -5.61 -3.81 4.19
CA ARG A 127 -4.50 -2.90 4.54
C ARG A 127 -3.51 -3.54 5.50
N ALA A 128 -3.98 -4.26 6.52
CA ALA A 128 -3.12 -4.97 7.48
C ALA A 128 -2.33 -6.13 6.84
N ALA A 129 -2.82 -6.74 5.75
CA ALA A 129 -2.10 -7.78 5.03
C ALA A 129 -1.00 -7.22 4.11
N VAL A 130 -1.19 -6.02 3.57
CA VAL A 130 -0.19 -5.29 2.76
C VAL A 130 0.85 -4.59 3.65
N VAL A 131 0.40 -3.91 4.70
CA VAL A 131 1.21 -3.10 5.61
C VAL A 131 1.42 -3.85 6.92
N ASN A 132 2.46 -4.68 6.97
CA ASN A 132 2.96 -5.33 8.18
C ASN A 132 4.45 -5.67 8.03
N ALA A 133 5.15 -5.84 9.16
CA ALA A 133 6.59 -6.07 9.19
C ALA A 133 7.06 -7.31 8.39
N LYS A 134 6.23 -8.33 8.18
CA LYS A 134 6.59 -9.48 7.33
C LYS A 134 6.60 -9.09 5.85
N ALA A 135 5.56 -8.39 5.40
CA ALA A 135 5.42 -7.91 4.03
C ALA A 135 6.51 -6.87 3.68
N LEU A 136 6.71 -5.88 4.55
CA LEU A 136 7.74 -4.85 4.38
C LEU A 136 9.15 -5.45 4.40
N ALA A 137 9.45 -6.40 5.28
CA ALA A 137 10.73 -7.10 5.26
C ALA A 137 10.91 -8.02 4.03
N GLY A 138 9.83 -8.39 3.33
CA GLY A 138 9.89 -9.02 2.02
C GLY A 138 10.41 -8.03 0.97
N ILE A 139 9.76 -6.86 0.87
CA ILE A 139 10.19 -5.76 -0.01
C ILE A 139 11.64 -5.35 0.27
N GLY A 140 12.01 -5.13 1.53
CA GLY A 140 13.34 -4.69 1.90
C GLY A 140 14.45 -5.69 1.58
N ARG A 141 14.16 -7.01 1.60
CA ARG A 141 15.08 -8.04 1.10
C ARG A 141 15.16 -8.05 -0.43
N GLY A 142 14.06 -7.84 -1.14
CA GLY A 142 14.07 -7.64 -2.60
C GLY A 142 14.90 -6.42 -3.04
N LEU A 143 14.85 -5.34 -2.26
CA LEU A 143 15.69 -4.15 -2.41
C LEU A 143 17.13 -4.31 -1.89
N ARG A 144 17.47 -5.45 -1.28
CA ARG A 144 18.77 -5.72 -0.61
C ARG A 144 19.14 -4.67 0.45
N LEU A 145 18.16 -4.02 1.10
CA LEU A 145 18.38 -2.97 2.11
C LEU A 145 19.31 -3.41 3.24
N GLY A 146 19.29 -4.70 3.60
CA GLY A 146 20.17 -5.29 4.61
C GLY A 146 21.65 -4.98 4.39
N GLU A 147 22.11 -4.91 3.14
CA GLU A 147 23.51 -4.60 2.79
C GLU A 147 23.86 -3.12 3.00
N HIS A 148 22.87 -2.24 2.90
CA HIS A 148 23.00 -0.79 3.04
C HIS A 148 22.87 -0.29 4.49
N LEU A 149 22.20 -1.05 5.37
CA LEU A 149 21.95 -0.70 6.78
C LEU A 149 23.21 -0.32 7.58
N LEU A 150 23.19 0.82 8.26
CA LEU A 150 24.19 1.23 9.25
C LEU A 150 23.77 0.68 10.62
N LEU A 151 24.50 -0.35 11.10
CA LEU A 151 24.24 -1.08 12.34
C LEU A 151 25.42 -0.97 13.31
N GLY A 152 25.15 -0.87 14.61
CA GLY A 152 26.17 -1.02 15.65
C GLY A 152 26.69 -2.45 15.71
N ARG A 153 27.92 -2.66 16.20
CA ARG A 153 28.63 -3.96 16.18
C ARG A 153 27.87 -5.07 16.90
N GLY A 154 27.16 -4.76 17.99
CA GLY A 154 26.32 -5.74 18.69
C GLY A 154 25.08 -6.18 17.89
N GLU A 155 24.51 -5.25 17.12
CA GLU A 155 23.37 -5.51 16.24
C GLU A 155 23.79 -6.32 15.01
N GLU A 156 24.90 -5.92 14.39
CA GLU A 156 25.59 -6.61 13.30
C GLU A 156 25.89 -8.07 13.67
N THR A 157 26.55 -8.29 14.82
CA THR A 157 26.94 -9.64 15.32
C THR A 157 25.72 -10.55 15.60
N THR A 158 24.54 -9.98 15.83
CA THR A 158 23.30 -10.74 16.05
C THR A 158 22.42 -10.86 14.80
N GLY A 159 23.01 -10.67 13.61
CA GLY A 159 22.33 -10.83 12.32
C GLY A 159 21.33 -9.71 12.02
N GLY A 160 21.57 -8.49 12.53
CA GLY A 160 20.65 -7.36 12.41
C GLY A 160 20.19 -7.03 10.99
N ARG A 161 21.01 -7.33 9.97
CA ARG A 161 20.70 -7.10 8.55
C ARG A 161 19.51 -7.92 8.03
N ASP A 162 19.24 -9.06 8.65
CA ASP A 162 18.16 -9.98 8.27
C ASP A 162 16.94 -9.90 9.20
N LYS A 163 17.01 -9.13 10.29
CA LYS A 163 15.90 -8.99 11.24
C LYS A 163 14.73 -8.24 10.60
N SER A 164 13.57 -8.90 10.54
CA SER A 164 12.41 -8.37 9.82
C SER A 164 11.88 -7.03 10.36
N SER A 165 12.07 -6.70 11.65
CA SER A 165 11.78 -5.34 12.14
C SER A 165 12.68 -4.32 11.47
N ILE A 166 13.99 -4.36 11.74
CA ILE A 166 14.98 -3.39 11.24
C ILE A 166 14.87 -3.18 9.73
N VAL A 167 14.63 -4.25 8.95
CA VAL A 167 14.42 -4.17 7.50
C VAL A 167 13.08 -3.49 7.13
N ALA A 168 11.99 -3.75 7.85
CA ALA A 168 10.70 -3.09 7.63
C ALA A 168 10.71 -1.62 8.04
N ASP A 169 11.19 -1.32 9.26
CA ASP A 169 11.36 0.04 9.80
C ASP A 169 12.17 0.93 8.81
N THR A 170 13.14 0.32 8.13
CA THR A 170 13.98 0.97 7.10
C THR A 170 13.27 1.14 5.76
N VAL A 171 12.35 0.26 5.35
CA VAL A 171 11.50 0.49 4.16
C VAL A 171 10.63 1.72 4.38
N GLU A 172 10.03 1.87 5.56
CA GLU A 172 9.28 3.07 5.93
C GLU A 172 10.20 4.29 5.96
N ALA A 173 11.37 4.22 6.60
CA ALA A 173 12.31 5.33 6.62
C ALA A 173 12.76 5.80 5.22
N VAL A 174 12.91 4.88 4.26
CA VAL A 174 13.20 5.21 2.85
C VAL A 174 12.00 5.88 2.17
N ILE A 175 10.77 5.44 2.43
CA ILE A 175 9.55 6.11 1.94
C ILE A 175 9.45 7.54 2.51
N GLY A 176 9.73 7.71 3.81
CA GLY A 176 9.77 9.01 4.48
C GLY A 176 10.85 9.94 3.93
N ALA A 177 12.04 9.42 3.60
CA ALA A 177 13.11 10.15 2.93
C ALA A 177 12.71 10.62 1.52
N VAL A 178 12.12 9.73 0.72
CA VAL A 178 11.63 10.03 -0.64
C VAL A 178 10.54 11.09 -0.59
N TYR A 179 9.56 10.96 0.31
CA TYR A 179 8.54 11.97 0.54
C TYR A 179 9.14 13.34 0.90
N LEU A 180 10.17 13.39 1.75
CA LEU A 180 10.73 14.65 2.26
C LEU A 180 11.62 15.41 1.24
N ASP A 181 12.34 14.73 0.34
CA ASP A 181 13.10 15.41 -0.75
C ASP A 181 12.28 15.63 -2.03
N ARG A 182 11.31 14.75 -2.32
CA ARG A 182 10.61 14.67 -3.63
C ARG A 182 9.13 15.05 -3.59
N GLY A 183 8.49 14.99 -2.43
CA GLY A 183 7.06 15.24 -2.24
C GLY A 183 6.18 14.00 -2.49
N LEU A 184 4.90 14.11 -2.11
CA LEU A 184 3.95 13.00 -2.08
C LEU A 184 3.80 12.27 -3.43
N GLU A 185 3.65 12.99 -4.54
CA GLU A 185 3.47 12.41 -5.89
C GLU A 185 4.56 11.38 -6.25
N VAL A 186 5.81 11.66 -5.89
CA VAL A 186 6.95 10.77 -6.16
C VAL A 186 7.01 9.62 -5.14
N ALA A 187 6.65 9.87 -3.88
CA ALA A 187 6.54 8.82 -2.87
C ALA A 187 5.40 7.82 -3.19
N THR A 188 4.25 8.30 -3.65
CA THR A 188 3.15 7.50 -4.18
C THR A 188 3.61 6.61 -5.33
N GLY A 189 4.34 7.18 -6.30
CA GLY A 189 4.93 6.41 -7.41
C GLY A 189 5.96 5.35 -6.97
N LEU A 190 6.68 5.58 -5.86
CA LEU A 190 7.54 4.55 -5.26
C LEU A 190 6.73 3.46 -4.56
N VAL A 191 5.75 3.84 -3.71
CA VAL A 191 4.91 2.89 -2.97
C VAL A 191 4.19 1.95 -3.93
N HIS A 192 3.56 2.46 -4.99
CA HIS A 192 2.93 1.61 -6.02
C HIS A 192 3.90 0.54 -6.58
N ARG A 193 5.09 0.93 -7.03
CA ARG A 193 6.07 -0.02 -7.58
C ARG A 193 6.56 -1.09 -6.60
N LEU A 194 6.49 -0.83 -5.30
CA LEU A 194 6.92 -1.78 -4.25
C LEU A 194 5.76 -2.62 -3.69
N PHE A 195 4.55 -2.05 -3.59
CA PHE A 195 3.42 -2.63 -2.88
C PHE A 195 2.26 -3.08 -3.78
N ASP A 196 2.12 -2.60 -5.03
CA ASP A 196 1.04 -3.06 -5.93
C ASP A 196 1.00 -4.59 -6.13
N PRO A 197 2.13 -5.33 -6.21
CA PRO A 197 2.11 -6.79 -6.24
C PRO A 197 1.50 -7.42 -4.98
N LEU A 198 1.78 -6.83 -3.81
CA LEU A 198 1.19 -7.27 -2.54
C LEU A 198 -0.28 -6.87 -2.41
N ILE A 199 -0.67 -5.71 -2.95
CA ILE A 199 -2.08 -5.28 -3.01
C ILE A 199 -2.86 -6.29 -3.87
N ALA A 200 -2.35 -6.64 -5.06
CA ALA A 200 -2.95 -7.66 -5.92
C ALA A 200 -3.01 -9.05 -5.27
N GLU A 201 -1.94 -9.52 -4.61
CA GLU A 201 -1.94 -10.77 -3.85
C GLU A 201 -2.94 -10.72 -2.68
N SER A 202 -2.97 -9.59 -1.95
CA SER A 202 -3.88 -9.37 -0.82
C SER A 202 -5.35 -9.34 -1.23
N ALA A 203 -5.71 -8.93 -2.45
CA ALA A 203 -7.08 -9.05 -2.93
C ALA A 203 -7.52 -10.52 -3.00
N GLY A 204 -6.61 -11.42 -3.41
CA GLY A 204 -6.82 -12.87 -3.34
C GLY A 204 -6.81 -13.42 -1.90
N LEU A 205 -5.94 -12.91 -1.03
CA LEU A 205 -5.86 -13.32 0.38
C LEU A 205 -6.93 -12.68 1.29
N GLY A 206 -7.60 -11.63 0.83
CA GLY A 206 -8.81 -11.08 1.45
C GLY A 206 -9.86 -12.16 1.59
N ALA A 207 -9.93 -13.04 0.58
CA ALA A 207 -10.65 -14.29 0.61
C ALA A 207 -9.97 -15.41 1.43
N GLY A 208 -9.23 -15.09 2.49
CA GLY A 208 -8.62 -16.06 3.40
C GLY A 208 -8.14 -15.55 4.77
N LEU A 209 -8.01 -14.24 4.99
CA LEU A 209 -7.27 -13.69 6.15
C LEU A 209 -7.95 -13.88 7.51
N ASP A 210 -9.22 -13.48 7.68
CA ASP A 210 -10.02 -13.86 8.84
C ASP A 210 -11.51 -14.01 8.50
N TRP A 211 -11.84 -15.12 7.87
CA TRP A 211 -13.22 -15.46 7.57
C TRP A 211 -14.03 -15.91 8.78
N LYS A 212 -13.39 -16.46 9.82
CA LYS A 212 -14.12 -16.92 11.00
C LYS A 212 -14.73 -15.75 11.75
N THR A 213 -13.94 -14.70 11.98
CA THR A 213 -14.42 -13.46 12.58
C THR A 213 -15.40 -12.76 11.63
N SER A 214 -15.11 -12.70 10.32
CA SER A 214 -16.03 -12.06 9.35
C SER A 214 -17.39 -12.75 9.25
N LEU A 215 -17.43 -14.08 9.35
CA LEU A 215 -18.67 -14.86 9.36
C LEU A 215 -19.40 -14.75 10.71
N GLN A 216 -18.68 -14.66 11.83
CA GLN A 216 -19.27 -14.35 13.12
C GLN A 216 -19.86 -12.93 13.18
N GLU A 217 -19.18 -11.95 12.57
CA GLU A 217 -19.67 -10.57 12.38
C GLU A 217 -20.96 -10.56 11.52
N LEU A 218 -20.98 -11.29 10.40
CA LEU A 218 -22.15 -11.42 9.52
C LEU A 218 -23.34 -12.10 10.21
N CYS A 219 -23.12 -13.24 10.88
CA CYS A 219 -24.18 -13.97 11.59
C CYS A 219 -24.71 -13.18 12.78
N ALA A 220 -23.87 -12.41 13.48
CA ALA A 220 -24.32 -11.50 14.53
C ALA A 220 -25.18 -10.34 13.96
N ALA A 221 -24.73 -9.71 12.87
CA ALA A 221 -25.46 -8.62 12.22
C ALA A 221 -26.83 -9.06 11.67
N ARG A 222 -26.92 -10.28 11.12
CA ARG A 222 -28.18 -10.87 10.63
C ARG A 222 -28.95 -11.67 11.71
N SER A 223 -28.51 -11.67 12.96
CA SER A 223 -29.12 -12.41 14.08
C SER A 223 -29.23 -13.94 13.89
N TYR A 224 -28.40 -14.55 13.04
CA TYR A 224 -28.41 -16.00 12.74
C TYR A 224 -27.70 -16.88 13.80
N GLY A 225 -27.28 -16.29 14.93
CA GLY A 225 -26.56 -16.97 16.01
C GLY A 225 -25.04 -17.03 15.81
N VAL A 226 -24.37 -17.96 16.50
CA VAL A 226 -22.93 -18.18 16.38
C VAL A 226 -22.67 -19.30 15.35
N PRO A 227 -21.78 -19.11 14.35
CA PRO A 227 -21.46 -20.14 13.37
C PRO A 227 -20.70 -21.34 14.00
N GLU A 228 -21.23 -22.55 13.85
CA GLU A 228 -20.58 -23.78 14.34
C GLU A 228 -19.78 -24.48 13.22
N TYR A 229 -18.61 -25.04 13.53
CA TYR A 229 -17.79 -25.75 12.55
C TYR A 229 -17.96 -27.27 12.70
N VAL A 230 -18.56 -27.90 11.69
CA VAL A 230 -18.60 -29.37 11.54
C VAL A 230 -17.36 -29.77 10.75
N VAL A 231 -16.52 -30.65 11.31
CA VAL A 231 -15.24 -31.05 10.68
C VAL A 231 -15.07 -32.57 10.69
N ASP A 232 -14.95 -33.13 9.49
CA ASP A 232 -14.57 -34.51 9.23
C ASP A 232 -13.05 -34.61 9.06
N GLU A 233 -12.42 -35.69 9.55
CA GLU A 233 -11.01 -36.02 9.25
C GLU A 233 -10.88 -37.38 8.54
N SER A 234 -9.91 -37.51 7.63
CA SER A 234 -9.65 -38.75 6.90
C SER A 234 -8.20 -38.84 6.38
N GLY A 235 -7.73 -40.07 6.13
CA GLY A 235 -6.33 -40.35 5.76
C GLY A 235 -5.48 -40.81 6.96
N PRO A 236 -4.27 -41.35 6.72
CA PRO A 236 -3.37 -41.83 7.77
C PRO A 236 -2.71 -40.65 8.51
N ASP A 237 -2.19 -40.88 9.72
CA ASP A 237 -1.70 -39.79 10.59
C ASP A 237 -0.61 -38.89 9.96
N HIS A 238 0.24 -39.46 9.08
CA HIS A 238 1.28 -38.72 8.36
C HIS A 238 0.78 -37.96 7.12
N ALA A 239 -0.49 -38.13 6.74
CA ALA A 239 -1.12 -37.50 5.59
C ALA A 239 -2.63 -37.23 5.85
N LYS A 240 -2.98 -36.75 7.05
CA LYS A 240 -4.36 -36.39 7.37
C LYS A 240 -4.88 -35.27 6.47
N SER A 241 -6.15 -35.39 6.12
CA SER A 241 -6.94 -34.41 5.41
C SER A 241 -8.20 -34.10 6.21
N PHE A 242 -8.60 -32.84 6.20
CA PHE A 242 -9.75 -32.33 6.93
C PHE A 242 -10.73 -31.71 5.95
N ARG A 243 -12.02 -31.95 6.17
CA ARG A 243 -13.10 -31.26 5.47
C ARG A 243 -14.01 -30.60 6.50
N ALA A 244 -14.36 -29.34 6.27
CA ALA A 244 -15.19 -28.55 7.17
C ALA A 244 -16.40 -27.97 6.44
N ARG A 245 -17.51 -27.81 7.17
CA ARG A 245 -18.69 -27.00 6.80
C ARG A 245 -19.14 -26.18 8.01
N VAL A 246 -19.87 -25.09 7.77
CA VAL A 246 -20.36 -24.21 8.83
C VAL A 246 -21.87 -24.38 9.00
N ARG A 247 -22.34 -24.60 10.24
CA ARG A 247 -23.77 -24.54 10.57
C ARG A 247 -24.14 -23.13 11.00
N VAL A 248 -25.19 -22.59 10.39
CA VAL A 248 -25.76 -21.27 10.69
C VAL A 248 -27.28 -21.41 10.63
N ASN A 249 -27.99 -21.02 11.69
CA ASN A 249 -29.45 -21.20 11.84
C ASN A 249 -29.95 -22.62 11.44
N GLY A 250 -29.25 -23.67 11.91
CA GLY A 250 -29.58 -25.08 11.60
C GLY A 250 -29.07 -25.59 10.24
N ALA A 251 -29.09 -24.77 9.19
CA ALA A 251 -28.61 -25.11 7.85
C ALA A 251 -27.07 -25.17 7.76
N LEU A 252 -26.55 -25.93 6.78
CA LEU A 252 -25.11 -26.15 6.55
C LEU A 252 -24.63 -25.48 5.27
N TYR A 253 -23.69 -24.54 5.43
CA TYR A 253 -23.08 -23.71 4.39
C TYR A 253 -21.59 -24.02 4.23
N GLY A 254 -21.06 -23.76 3.03
CA GLY A 254 -19.64 -23.88 2.69
C GLY A 254 -19.09 -25.29 2.47
N ASP A 255 -17.93 -25.37 1.82
CA ASP A 255 -17.09 -26.57 1.70
C ASP A 255 -15.61 -26.15 1.82
N GLY A 256 -15.01 -26.43 2.98
CA GLY A 256 -13.61 -26.16 3.25
C GLY A 256 -12.78 -27.42 3.31
N ARG A 257 -11.55 -27.41 2.79
CA ARG A 257 -10.63 -28.56 2.82
C ARG A 257 -9.21 -28.12 3.14
N GLY A 258 -8.46 -28.96 3.83
CA GLY A 258 -7.08 -28.65 4.21
C GLY A 258 -6.31 -29.85 4.75
N ARG A 259 -5.00 -29.67 4.94
CA ARG A 259 -4.10 -30.60 5.65
C ARG A 259 -4.09 -30.33 7.16
N SER A 260 -4.77 -29.28 7.62
CA SER A 260 -5.07 -29.03 9.03
C SER A 260 -6.53 -28.64 9.23
N LYS A 261 -7.07 -28.90 10.43
CA LYS A 261 -8.41 -28.47 10.83
C LYS A 261 -8.59 -26.95 10.67
N LYS A 262 -7.60 -26.14 11.07
CA LYS A 262 -7.63 -24.66 10.94
C LYS A 262 -7.78 -24.21 9.48
N GLU A 263 -7.04 -24.82 8.57
CA GLU A 263 -7.07 -24.54 7.12
C GLU A 263 -8.43 -24.89 6.51
N ALA A 264 -8.95 -26.09 6.80
CA ALA A 264 -10.28 -26.50 6.35
C ALA A 264 -11.39 -25.59 6.88
N GLU A 265 -11.39 -25.26 8.17
CA GLU A 265 -12.38 -24.36 8.76
C GLU A 265 -12.30 -22.93 8.20
N GLN A 266 -11.11 -22.42 7.90
CA GLN A 266 -10.93 -21.10 7.27
C GLN A 266 -11.54 -21.06 5.87
N GLN A 267 -11.33 -22.12 5.08
CA GLN A 267 -11.90 -22.24 3.74
C GLN A 267 -13.43 -22.43 3.79
N ALA A 268 -13.96 -23.18 4.77
CA ALA A 268 -15.39 -23.35 4.97
C ALA A 268 -16.06 -22.01 5.32
N ALA A 269 -15.42 -21.22 6.18
CA ALA A 269 -15.87 -19.87 6.53
C ALA A 269 -15.88 -18.93 5.31
N SER A 270 -14.91 -19.05 4.40
CA SER A 270 -14.90 -18.31 3.12
C SER A 270 -16.15 -18.56 2.30
N THR A 271 -16.46 -19.83 2.06
CA THR A 271 -17.58 -20.23 1.21
C THR A 271 -18.92 -19.94 1.87
N ALA A 272 -19.05 -20.21 3.17
CA ALA A 272 -20.25 -19.89 3.93
C ALA A 272 -20.52 -18.38 4.02
N TYR A 273 -19.49 -17.53 4.10
CA TYR A 273 -19.66 -16.07 4.07
C TYR A 273 -20.23 -15.59 2.73
N ALA A 274 -19.75 -16.13 1.60
CA ALA A 274 -20.28 -15.79 0.28
C ALA A 274 -21.74 -16.28 0.12
N GLU A 275 -22.01 -17.55 0.44
CA GLU A 275 -23.35 -18.14 0.39
C GLU A 275 -24.38 -17.37 1.25
N LEU A 276 -23.96 -16.86 2.42
CA LEU A 276 -24.81 -16.07 3.31
C LEU A 276 -24.86 -14.57 2.99
N GLN A 277 -24.02 -14.06 2.08
CA GLN A 277 -24.19 -12.71 1.54
C GLN A 277 -25.25 -12.71 0.43
N ASP A 278 -25.15 -13.67 -0.50
CA ASP A 278 -26.03 -13.78 -1.67
C ASP A 278 -27.46 -14.27 -1.33
N ALA A 279 -27.68 -14.84 -0.14
CA ALA A 279 -29.00 -15.22 0.35
C ALA A 279 -29.71 -14.03 1.02
N ASP A 280 -30.85 -13.58 0.48
CA ASP A 280 -31.70 -12.54 1.09
C ASP A 280 -32.35 -13.01 2.42
N ASP A 281 -32.66 -14.30 2.55
CA ASP A 281 -33.14 -14.94 3.78
C ASP A 281 -32.76 -16.43 3.79
N PRO A 282 -32.55 -17.09 4.95
CA PRO A 282 -32.14 -18.49 4.99
C PRO A 282 -33.34 -19.43 4.74
N PRO A 283 -33.15 -20.60 4.10
CA PRO A 283 -34.19 -21.61 4.01
C PRO A 283 -34.62 -22.04 5.43
N ALA A 284 -35.92 -22.00 5.69
CA ALA A 284 -36.48 -22.42 6.97
C ALA A 284 -36.16 -23.89 7.25
N ALA A 285 -35.85 -24.22 8.51
CA ALA A 285 -35.51 -25.58 8.90
C ALA A 285 -36.72 -26.51 8.73
N GLU A 286 -36.58 -27.55 7.89
CA GLU A 286 -37.48 -28.70 7.91
C GLU A 286 -37.29 -29.43 9.26
N GLY A 287 -38.38 -29.54 10.01
CA GLY A 287 -38.34 -30.08 11.39
C GLY A 287 -38.20 -31.59 11.45
N ALA A 288 -37.74 -32.07 12.61
CA ALA A 288 -37.69 -33.46 13.02
C ALA A 288 -38.39 -33.64 14.38
#